data_AF-A0A2P4YK83-F1
#
_entry.id   AF-A0A2P4YK83-F1
#
_cell.length_a   1.000
_cell.length_b   1.000
_cell.length_c   1.000
_cell.angle_alpha   90.00
_cell.angle_beta   90.00
_cell.angle_gamma   90.00
#
_symmetry.space_group_name_H-M   'P 1'
#
loop_
_entity.id
_entity.type
_entity.pdbx_description
1 polymer ?
#
loop_
_entity_poly.entity_id
_entity_poly.type
_entity_poly.pdbx_seq_one_letter_code
_entity_poly.pdbx_strand_id
1 'polypeptide(L)'
;MDRGEFPHLTDAQFESIRKMVGIFGGDALRSLAAATPAEQVERTEVFDTYERGLIAHVQALQAPVAEMKPAQPKPLRLKVNPYEGKEGENLHFWVREVELAMDAALISTERLRVAFALSNLGGRAKTWA
;
A
#
# COMPACT_ATOMS: atom_id res chain seq x y z
N MET A 1 -4.25 -2.30 31.29
CA MET A 1 -3.22 -3.01 32.06
C MET A 1 -2.56 -1.98 32.97
N ASP A 2 -2.54 -2.24 34.26
CA ASP A 2 -2.00 -1.33 35.27
C ASP A 2 -0.52 -1.68 35.55
N ARG A 3 0.32 -0.66 35.77
CA ARG A 3 1.72 -0.80 36.18
C ARG A 3 1.83 -1.52 37.53
N GLY A 4 0.81 -1.36 38.39
CA GLY A 4 0.76 -1.96 39.73
C GLY A 4 0.82 -3.48 39.75
N GLU A 5 0.44 -4.17 38.66
CA GLU A 5 0.51 -5.63 38.56
C GLU A 5 1.94 -6.15 38.35
N PHE A 6 2.86 -5.29 37.91
CA PHE A 6 4.24 -5.64 37.54
C PHE A 6 5.27 -4.67 38.15
N PRO A 7 5.29 -4.49 39.48
CA PRO A 7 6.07 -3.43 40.13
C PRO A 7 7.59 -3.66 40.07
N HIS A 8 8.02 -4.89 39.79
CA HIS A 8 9.43 -5.29 39.75
C HIS A 8 10.03 -5.23 38.35
N LEU A 9 9.23 -4.88 37.33
CA LEU A 9 9.71 -4.77 35.96
C LEU A 9 10.25 -3.38 35.65
N THR A 10 11.31 -3.36 34.86
CA THR A 10 11.82 -2.14 34.24
C THR A 10 10.82 -1.59 33.22
N ASP A 11 10.96 -0.32 32.84
CA ASP A 11 10.13 0.29 31.80
C ASP A 11 10.18 -0.48 30.48
N ALA A 12 11.38 -0.95 30.10
CA ALA A 12 11.57 -1.73 28.88
C ALA A 12 10.83 -3.08 28.94
N GLN A 13 10.93 -3.80 30.06
CA GLN A 13 10.21 -5.06 30.25
C GLN A 13 8.69 -4.84 30.27
N PHE A 14 8.23 -3.76 30.90
CA PHE A 14 6.80 -3.44 30.93
C PHE A 14 6.25 -3.10 29.54
N GLU A 15 6.99 -2.37 28.72
CA GLU A 15 6.63 -2.13 27.31
C GLU A 15 6.61 -3.42 26.50
N SER A 16 7.54 -4.34 26.77
CA SER A 16 7.55 -5.65 26.12
C SER A 16 6.31 -6.47 26.46
N ILE A 17 5.84 -6.43 27.71
CA ILE A 17 4.54 -7.02 28.09
C ILE A 17 3.38 -6.34 27.37
N ARG A 18 3.38 -5.00 27.26
CA ARG A 18 2.34 -4.28 26.53
C ARG A 18 2.23 -4.78 25.08
N LYS A 19 3.36 -5.00 24.41
CA LYS A 19 3.40 -5.59 23.06
C LYS A 19 2.87 -7.02 23.05
N MET A 20 3.33 -7.86 23.99
CA MET A 20 2.90 -9.24 24.12
C MET A 20 1.37 -9.33 24.27
N VAL A 21 0.77 -8.49 25.12
CA VAL A 21 -0.68 -8.41 25.29
C VAL A 21 -1.39 -7.89 24.03
N GLY A 22 -0.76 -6.97 23.30
CA GLY A 22 -1.28 -6.51 22.01
C GLY A 22 -1.32 -7.61 20.94
N ILE A 23 -0.40 -8.59 21.00
CA ILE A 23 -0.30 -9.69 20.01
C ILE A 23 -1.13 -10.91 20.43
N PHE A 24 -1.01 -11.34 21.68
CA PHE A 24 -1.63 -12.57 22.19
C PHE A 24 -2.96 -12.34 22.91
N GLY A 25 -3.33 -11.09 23.17
CA GLY A 25 -4.58 -10.71 23.81
C GLY A 25 -4.56 -10.78 25.35
N GLY A 26 -5.72 -10.54 25.95
CA GLY A 26 -5.89 -10.41 27.41
C GLY A 26 -5.67 -11.70 28.21
N ASP A 27 -5.77 -12.87 27.58
CA ASP A 27 -5.51 -14.15 28.27
C ASP A 27 -4.01 -14.34 28.54
N ALA A 28 -3.15 -13.84 27.65
CA ALA A 28 -1.71 -13.79 27.89
C ALA A 28 -1.37 -12.86 29.07
N LEU A 29 -2.07 -11.72 29.18
CA LEU A 29 -1.94 -10.84 30.35
C LEU A 29 -2.33 -11.57 31.64
N ARG A 30 -3.47 -12.26 31.66
CA ARG A 30 -3.95 -13.00 32.85
C ARG A 30 -2.99 -14.11 33.26
N SER A 31 -2.45 -14.85 32.28
CA SER A 31 -1.43 -15.89 32.50
C SER A 31 -0.11 -15.32 33.03
N LEU A 32 0.29 -14.14 32.56
CA LEU A 32 1.51 -13.48 33.00
C LEU A 32 1.36 -12.87 34.40
N ALA A 33 0.24 -12.22 34.70
CA ALA A 33 -0.07 -11.67 36.02
C ALA A 33 -0.16 -12.76 37.10
N ALA A 34 -0.56 -13.98 36.74
CA ALA A 34 -0.59 -15.13 37.65
C ALA A 34 0.78 -15.80 37.87
N ALA A 35 1.79 -15.46 37.05
CA ALA A 35 3.13 -16.02 37.17
C ALA A 35 3.93 -15.33 38.29
N THR A 36 4.93 -16.03 38.82
CA THR A 36 5.85 -15.44 39.81
C THR A 36 6.68 -14.32 39.20
N PRO A 37 7.21 -13.38 40.00
CA PRO A 37 8.06 -12.29 39.48
C PRO A 37 9.25 -12.76 38.62
N ALA A 38 9.86 -13.90 39.00
CA ALA A 38 10.95 -14.48 38.23
C ALA A 38 10.47 -14.99 36.86
N GLU A 39 9.33 -15.68 36.81
CA GLU A 39 8.74 -16.17 35.55
C GLU A 39 8.25 -15.03 34.65
N GLN A 40 7.79 -13.90 35.23
CA GLN A 40 7.41 -12.72 34.46
C GLN A 40 8.61 -12.12 33.72
N VAL A 41 9.74 -11.97 34.42
CA VAL A 41 10.99 -11.51 33.82
C VAL A 41 11.46 -12.48 32.74
N GLU A 42 11.52 -13.78 33.04
CA GLU A 42 11.97 -14.81 32.10
C GLU A 42 11.12 -14.83 30.82
N ARG A 43 9.79 -14.85 30.94
CA ARG A 43 8.88 -14.85 29.78
C ARG A 43 9.02 -13.59 28.93
N THR A 44 9.28 -12.44 29.57
CA THR A 44 9.52 -11.18 28.87
C THR A 44 10.85 -11.22 28.10
N GLU A 45 11.92 -11.74 28.71
CA GLU A 45 13.23 -11.86 28.07
C GLU A 45 13.24 -12.86 26.91
N VAL A 46 12.50 -13.96 27.04
CA VAL A 46 12.29 -14.93 25.96
C VAL A 46 11.57 -14.27 24.78
N PHE A 47 10.50 -13.52 25.06
CA PHE A 47 9.78 -12.79 24.03
C PHE A 47 10.63 -11.71 23.36
N ASP A 48 11.41 -10.94 24.12
CA ASP A 48 12.33 -9.94 23.58
C ASP A 48 13.39 -10.58 22.66
N THR A 49 13.88 -11.75 23.03
CA THR A 49 14.85 -12.50 22.22
C THR A 49 14.22 -12.98 20.92
N TYR A 50 13.00 -13.50 20.99
CA TYR A 50 12.23 -13.88 19.81
C TYR A 50 11.94 -12.67 18.91
N GLU A 51 11.49 -11.55 19.47
CA GLU A 51 11.18 -10.32 18.73
C GLU A 51 12.42 -9.80 18.00
N ARG A 52 13.56 -9.72 18.68
CA ARG A 52 14.84 -9.34 18.05
C ARG A 52 15.24 -10.27 16.91
N GLY A 53 15.09 -11.58 17.09
CA GLY A 53 15.40 -12.58 16.06
C GLY A 53 14.49 -12.44 14.84
N LEU A 54 13.19 -12.21 15.06
CA LEU A 54 12.22 -11.98 14.00
C LEU A 54 12.51 -10.68 13.24
N ILE A 55 12.82 -9.58 13.95
CA ILE A 55 13.19 -8.31 13.31
C ILE A 55 14.45 -8.49 12.47
N ALA A 56 15.49 -9.14 13.00
CA ALA A 56 16.71 -9.40 12.25
C ALA A 56 16.45 -10.25 11.00
N HIS A 57 15.57 -11.25 11.09
CA HIS A 57 15.18 -12.07 9.94
C HIS A 57 14.42 -11.25 8.89
N VAL A 58 13.44 -10.45 9.30
CA VAL A 58 12.68 -9.57 8.37
C VAL A 58 13.60 -8.55 7.73
N GLN A 59 14.53 -7.96 8.48
CA GLN A 59 15.54 -7.05 7.95
C GLN A 59 16.49 -7.74 6.97
N ALA A 60 16.89 -8.98 7.23
CA ALA A 60 17.70 -9.77 6.31
C ALA A 60 16.93 -10.13 5.02
N LEU A 61 15.62 -10.36 5.09
CA LEU A 61 14.76 -10.51 3.92
C LEU A 61 14.56 -9.19 3.15
N GLN A 62 14.63 -8.05 3.85
CA GLN A 62 14.57 -6.70 3.27
C GLN A 62 15.93 -6.15 2.84
N ALA A 63 17.05 -6.82 3.18
CA ALA A 63 18.37 -6.53 2.65
C ALA A 63 18.28 -6.51 1.13
N PRO A 64 18.93 -5.54 0.46
CA PRO A 64 18.43 -4.95 -0.76
C PRO A 64 18.12 -6.05 -1.77
N VAL A 65 16.82 -6.30 -1.95
CA VAL A 65 16.30 -6.79 -3.22
C VAL A 65 16.84 -5.78 -4.20
N ALA A 66 17.95 -6.14 -4.85
CA ALA A 66 18.77 -5.27 -5.69
C ALA A 66 17.83 -4.34 -6.43
N GLU A 67 17.88 -3.02 -6.10
CA GLU A 67 16.88 -2.02 -6.48
C GLU A 67 16.26 -2.44 -7.80
N MET A 68 15.07 -3.07 -7.74
CA MET A 68 14.33 -3.33 -8.96
C MET A 68 13.89 -1.95 -9.35
N LYS A 69 14.76 -1.27 -10.13
CA LYS A 69 14.54 0.02 -10.75
C LYS A 69 13.08 -0.02 -11.18
N PRO A 70 12.21 0.85 -10.64
CA PRO A 70 10.79 0.77 -10.95
C PRO A 70 10.70 0.68 -12.47
N ALA A 71 10.21 -0.46 -12.97
CA ALA A 71 10.18 -0.67 -14.41
C ALA A 71 9.27 0.45 -14.93
N GLN A 72 9.86 1.46 -15.57
CA GLN A 72 9.08 2.57 -16.08
C GLN A 72 8.04 1.95 -17.00
N PRO A 73 6.74 2.12 -16.72
CA PRO A 73 5.71 1.50 -17.53
C PRO A 73 5.91 1.96 -18.97
N LYS A 74 5.94 0.99 -19.89
CA LYS A 74 6.12 1.30 -21.31
C LYS A 74 4.78 1.81 -21.85
N PRO A 75 4.72 3.00 -22.49
CA PRO A 75 3.49 3.48 -23.10
C PRO A 75 2.97 2.50 -24.17
N LEU A 76 1.67 2.22 -24.13
CA LEU A 76 0.96 1.45 -25.15
C LEU A 76 0.20 2.41 -26.06
N ARG A 77 0.36 2.24 -27.38
CA ARG A 77 -0.36 3.03 -28.39
C ARG A 77 -1.63 2.29 -28.78
N LEU A 78 -2.73 2.56 -28.08
CA LEU A 78 -4.04 2.03 -28.44
C LEU A 78 -4.60 2.78 -29.65
N LYS A 79 -5.29 2.06 -30.53
CA LYS A 79 -6.02 2.65 -31.64
C LYS A 79 -7.40 3.07 -31.14
N VAL A 80 -7.71 4.36 -31.25
CA VAL A 80 -9.04 4.91 -30.99
C VAL A 80 -9.70 5.20 -32.34
N ASN A 81 -10.97 4.86 -32.51
CA ASN A 81 -11.71 5.25 -33.69
C ASN A 81 -12.11 6.73 -33.58
N PRO A 82 -11.95 7.56 -34.62
CA PRO A 82 -12.29 8.96 -34.51
C PRO A 82 -13.78 9.18 -34.25
N TYR A 83 -14.12 10.13 -33.38
CA TYR A 83 -15.52 10.54 -33.21
C TYR A 83 -15.90 11.44 -34.38
N GLU A 84 -16.89 11.02 -35.17
CA GLU A 84 -17.29 11.75 -36.37
C GLU A 84 -18.40 12.78 -36.13
N GLY A 85 -19.09 12.68 -34.99
CA GLY A 85 -20.26 13.49 -34.68
C GLY A 85 -21.46 13.09 -35.53
N LYS A 86 -21.63 11.80 -35.84
CA LYS A 86 -22.78 11.27 -36.59
C LYS A 86 -24.01 11.15 -35.68
N GLU A 87 -25.20 11.22 -36.26
CA GLU A 87 -26.44 10.96 -35.51
C GLU A 87 -26.45 9.51 -35.01
N GLY A 88 -26.74 9.30 -33.72
CA GLY A 88 -26.68 7.99 -33.07
C GLY A 88 -25.28 7.55 -32.60
N GLU A 89 -24.23 8.34 -32.87
CA GLU A 89 -22.89 8.05 -32.35
C GLU A 89 -22.79 8.36 -30.84
N ASN A 90 -22.31 7.40 -30.05
CA ASN A 90 -22.30 7.53 -28.61
C ASN A 90 -21.04 8.24 -28.11
N LEU A 91 -21.18 9.54 -27.81
CA LEU A 91 -20.08 10.36 -27.29
C LEU A 91 -19.52 9.84 -25.96
N HIS A 92 -20.37 9.37 -25.04
CA HIS A 92 -19.94 8.90 -23.73
C HIS A 92 -19.03 7.67 -23.84
N PHE A 93 -19.37 6.72 -24.72
CA PHE A 93 -18.54 5.55 -24.96
C PHE A 93 -17.19 5.96 -25.58
N TRP A 94 -17.19 6.86 -26.56
CA TRP A 94 -15.96 7.35 -27.19
C TRP A 94 -15.04 8.07 -26.21
N VAL A 95 -15.59 8.92 -25.32
CA VAL A 95 -14.81 9.60 -24.27
C VAL A 95 -14.09 8.59 -23.39
N ARG A 96 -14.77 7.49 -23.00
CA ARG A 96 -14.14 6.41 -22.22
C ARG A 96 -13.00 5.70 -22.97
N GLU A 97 -13.17 5.44 -24.26
CA GLU A 97 -12.09 4.84 -25.08
C GLU A 97 -10.87 5.76 -25.18
N VAL A 98 -11.11 7.06 -25.33
CA VAL A 98 -10.05 8.08 -25.37
C VAL A 98 -9.33 8.20 -24.04
N GLU A 99 -10.05 8.23 -22.91
CA GLU A 99 -9.46 8.23 -21.56
C GLU A 99 -8.56 7.02 -21.34
N LEU A 100 -9.05 5.82 -21.71
CA LEU A 100 -8.27 4.58 -21.60
C LEU A 100 -6.99 4.61 -22.45
N ALA A 101 -7.07 5.18 -23.66
CA ALA A 101 -5.91 5.34 -24.53
C ALA A 101 -4.89 6.35 -23.97
N MET A 102 -5.34 7.42 -23.32
CA MET A 102 -4.46 8.37 -22.64
C MET A 102 -3.73 7.71 -21.47
N ASP A 103 -4.42 6.94 -20.64
CA ASP A 103 -3.83 6.23 -19.51
C ASP A 103 -2.81 5.19 -19.99
N ALA A 104 -3.16 4.41 -21.02
CA ALA A 104 -2.27 3.45 -21.65
C ALA A 104 -1.02 4.10 -22.27
N ALA A 105 -1.17 5.31 -22.83
CA ALA A 105 -0.08 6.09 -23.42
C ALA A 105 0.70 6.94 -22.40
N LEU A 106 0.33 6.88 -21.11
CA LEU A 106 0.91 7.69 -20.02
C LEU A 106 0.82 9.21 -20.29
N ILE A 107 -0.26 9.65 -20.92
CA ILE A 107 -0.53 11.07 -21.18
C ILE A 107 -1.13 11.71 -19.93
N SER A 108 -0.28 12.39 -19.15
CA SER A 108 -0.66 12.95 -17.85
C SER A 108 -1.03 14.43 -17.88
N THR A 109 -0.42 15.22 -18.77
CA THR A 109 -0.66 16.68 -18.78
C THR A 109 -1.97 17.01 -19.47
N GLU A 110 -2.73 17.95 -18.92
CA GLU A 110 -4.00 18.41 -19.49
C GLU A 110 -3.85 18.89 -20.94
N ARG A 111 -2.79 19.64 -21.24
CA ARG A 111 -2.48 20.09 -22.60
C ARG A 111 -2.33 18.93 -23.59
N LEU A 112 -1.64 17.86 -23.21
CA LEU A 112 -1.49 16.68 -24.07
C LEU A 112 -2.77 15.85 -24.15
N ARG A 113 -3.55 15.79 -23.06
CA ARG A 113 -4.87 15.14 -23.07
C ARG A 113 -5.82 15.85 -24.04
N VAL A 114 -5.91 17.18 -23.98
CA VAL A 114 -6.71 17.97 -24.92
C VAL A 114 -6.23 17.76 -26.36
N ALA A 115 -4.93 17.90 -26.62
CA ALA A 115 -4.38 17.70 -27.96
C ALA A 115 -4.66 16.28 -28.51
N PHE A 116 -4.55 15.25 -27.66
CA PHE A 116 -4.83 13.87 -28.04
C PHE A 116 -6.33 13.66 -28.36
N ALA A 117 -7.23 14.17 -27.51
CA ALA A 117 -8.67 14.09 -27.77
C ALA A 117 -9.05 14.77 -29.09
N LEU A 118 -8.54 15.98 -29.34
CA LEU A 118 -8.76 16.72 -30.59
C LEU A 118 -8.21 15.97 -31.81
N SER A 119 -7.06 15.30 -31.69
CA SER A 119 -6.48 14.50 -32.78
C SER A 119 -7.34 13.29 -33.18
N ASN A 120 -8.21 12.84 -32.28
CA ASN A 120 -9.14 11.73 -32.51
C ASN A 120 -10.55 12.23 -32.92
N LEU A 121 -10.71 13.50 -33.28
CA LEU A 121 -11.95 14.00 -33.90
C LEU A 121 -11.89 13.85 -35.42
N GLY A 122 -12.99 13.37 -35.99
CA GLY A 122 -13.21 13.23 -37.42
C GLY A 122 -14.50 13.89 -37.86
N GLY A 123 -14.84 13.74 -39.14
CA GLY A 123 -16.14 14.12 -39.68
C GLY A 123 -16.60 15.54 -39.30
N ARG A 124 -17.84 15.65 -38.82
CA ARG A 124 -18.46 16.91 -38.37
C ARG A 124 -17.82 17.41 -37.07
N ALA A 125 -17.50 16.51 -36.15
CA ALA A 125 -16.93 16.88 -34.85
C ALA A 125 -15.62 17.67 -34.99
N LYS A 126 -14.80 17.36 -36.01
CA LYS A 126 -13.56 18.11 -36.29
C LYS A 126 -13.80 19.58 -36.68
N THR A 127 -14.99 19.93 -37.17
CA THR A 127 -15.33 21.32 -37.52
C THR A 127 -15.79 22.16 -36.33
N TRP A 128 -16.04 21.52 -35.17
CA TRP A 128 -16.43 22.18 -33.92
C TRP A 128 -15.27 22.31 -32.93
N ALA A 129 -14.15 21.66 -33.22
CA ALA A 129 -12.90 21.71 -32.48
C ALA A 129 -12.15 23.03 -32.73
#